data_AF-A0A5C4N9I5-F1
#
_entry.id   AF-A0A5C4N9I5-F1
#
_cell.length_a   1.000
_cell.length_b   1.000
_cell.length_c   1.000
_cell.angle_alpha   90.00
_cell.angle_beta   90.00
_cell.angle_gamma   90.00
#
_symmetry.space_group_name_H-M   'P 1'
#
loop_
_entity.id
_entity.type
_entity.pdbx_description
1 polymer ?
#
loop_
_entity_poly.entity_id
_entity_poly.type
_entity_poly.pdbx_seq_one_letter_code
_entity_poly.pdbx_strand_id
1 'polypeptide(L)' 'MRRELGIATGDTVLVDVADGELRVRSLSKAIAHAQAILRRHVPEGVSLADELIADRRREAERE' A
#
# COMPACT_ATOMS: atom_id res chain seq x y z
N MET A 1 15.67 14.58 11.76
CA MET A 1 15.55 13.91 10.44
C MET A 1 15.26 12.41 10.49
N ARG A 2 16.16 11.49 10.89
CA ARG A 2 15.86 10.04 10.80
C ARG A 2 14.71 9.55 11.72
N ARG A 3 14.55 10.16 12.90
CA ARG A 3 13.46 9.87 13.86
C ARG A 3 12.08 10.36 13.40
N GLU A 4 12.01 11.43 12.61
CA GLU A 4 10.72 12.02 12.17
C GLU A 4 10.07 11.25 11.03
N LEU A 5 10.86 10.47 10.28
CA LEU A 5 10.36 9.63 9.19
C LEU A 5 9.87 8.25 9.68
N GLY A 6 10.14 7.88 10.93
CA GLY A 6 9.80 6.56 11.48
C GLY A 6 10.57 5.40 10.83
N ILE A 7 11.81 5.67 10.37
CA ILE A 7 12.66 4.73 9.64
C ILE A 7 13.92 4.45 10.48
N ALA A 8 14.17 3.19 10.80
CA ALA A 8 15.37 2.73 11.50
C ALA A 8 16.52 2.39 10.53
N THR A 9 17.75 2.21 11.05
CA THR A 9 18.85 1.69 10.21
C THR A 9 18.49 0.27 9.79
N GLY A 10 18.55 -0.03 8.49
CA GLY A 10 18.26 -1.37 7.97
C GLY A 10 16.81 -1.59 7.52
N ASP A 11 15.93 -0.61 7.74
CA ASP A 11 14.56 -0.68 7.24
C ASP A 11 14.50 -0.54 5.72
N THR A 12 13.60 -1.30 5.11
CA THR A 12 13.29 -1.15 3.68
C THR A 12 12.45 0.10 3.47
N VAL A 13 12.92 0.99 2.62
CA VAL A 13 12.24 2.24 2.26
C VAL A 13 11.90 2.24 0.77
N LEU A 14 10.75 2.83 0.45
CA LEU A 14 10.39 3.14 -0.92
C LEU A 14 10.88 4.55 -1.24
N VAL A 15 11.60 4.64 -2.36
CA VAL A 15 12.08 5.91 -2.91
C VAL A 15 11.42 6.08 -4.25
N ASP A 16 10.73 7.20 -4.43
CA ASP A 16 10.09 7.55 -5.69
C ASP A 16 10.39 9.01 -6.02
N VAL A 17 10.40 9.33 -7.32
CA VAL A 17 10.56 10.70 -7.81
C VAL A 17 9.20 11.17 -8.27
N ALA A 18 8.63 12.14 -7.55
CA ALA A 18 7.34 12.72 -7.88
C ALA A 18 7.47 14.24 -7.87
N ASP A 19 6.98 14.88 -8.93
CA ASP A 19 6.97 16.34 -9.07
C ASP A 19 8.37 16.98 -9.01
N GLY A 20 9.41 16.25 -9.43
CA GLY A 20 10.80 16.69 -9.34
C GLY A 20 11.43 16.56 -7.96
N GLU A 21 10.73 15.98 -6.99
CA GLU A 21 11.20 15.76 -5.62
C GLU A 21 11.46 14.27 -5.34
N LEU A 22 12.54 13.99 -4.62
CA LEU A 22 12.80 12.65 -4.09
C LEU A 22 11.95 12.42 -2.84
N ARG A 23 10.95 11.54 -2.93
CA ARG A 23 10.10 11.17 -1.80
C ARG A 23 10.54 9.83 -1.24
N VAL A 24 11.02 9.86 0.01
CA VAL A 24 11.39 8.65 0.77
C VAL A 24 10.28 8.35 1.78
N ARG A 25 9.72 7.13 1.73
CA ARG A 25 8.66 6.69 2.66
C ARG A 25 8.97 5.30 3.18
N SER A 26 8.57 5.03 4.43
CA SER A 26 8.52 3.66 4.93
C SER A 26 7.45 2.88 4.17
N LEU A 27 7.64 1.56 4.03
CA LEU A 27 6.64 0.69 3.41
C LEU A 27 5.27 0.80 4.07
N SER A 28 5.24 0.86 5.41
CA SER A 28 4.01 1.04 6.18
C SER A 28 3.25 2.32 5.83
N LYS A 29 3.96 3.45 5.66
CA LYS A 29 3.33 4.71 5.23
C LYS A 29 2.85 4.66 3.78
N ALA A 30 3.59 4.00 2.89
CA ALA A 30 3.17 3.82 1.51
C ALA A 30 1.86 3.01 1.42
N ILE A 31 1.77 1.91 2.17
CA ILE A 31 0.56 1.08 2.27
C ILE A 31 -0.61 1.91 2.83
N ALA A 32 -0.41 2.62 3.94
CA ALA A 32 -1.47 3.44 4.53
C ALA A 32 -1.97 4.54 3.57
N HIS A 33 -1.06 5.15 2.79
CA HIS A 33 -1.43 6.14 1.79
C HIS A 33 -2.27 5.53 0.66
N ALA A 34 -1.87 4.37 0.13
CA ALA A 34 -2.65 3.64 -0.88
C ALA A 34 -4.04 3.25 -0.35
N GLN A 35 -4.11 2.74 0.89
CA GLN A 35 -5.38 2.41 1.55
C GLN A 35 -6.29 3.63 1.70
N ALA A 36 -5.75 4.81 2.02
CA ALA A 36 -6.52 6.05 2.10
C ALA A 36 -7.10 6.47 0.74
N ILE A 37 -6.34 6.29 -0.35
CA ILE A 37 -6.81 6.54 -1.72
C ILE A 37 -7.90 5.55 -2.14
N LEU A 38 -7.81 4.29 -1.71
CA LEU A 38 -8.82 3.28 -2.02
C LEU A 38 -10.11 3.46 -1.22
N ARG A 39 -10.03 3.96 0.02
CA ARG A 39 -11.19 4.10 0.92
C ARG A 39 -12.27 5.08 0.42
N ARG A 40 -11.94 6.00 -0.49
CA ARG A 40 -12.94 6.84 -1.19
C ARG A 40 -13.73 6.09 -2.27
N HIS A 41 -13.31 4.89 -2.65
CA HIS A 41 -13.92 4.07 -3.69
C HIS A 41 -14.50 2.75 -3.16
N VAL A 42 -14.01 2.28 -2.02
CA VAL A 42 -14.48 1.04 -1.39
C VAL A 42 -15.55 1.38 -0.34
N PRO A 43 -16.74 0.75 -0.40
CA PRO A 43 -17.77 0.93 0.61
C PRO A 43 -17.29 0.56 2.02
N GLU A 44 -17.86 1.19 3.04
CA GLU A 44 -17.54 0.84 4.42
C GLU A 44 -17.96 -0.61 4.74
N GLY A 45 -17.13 -1.31 5.50
CA GLY A 45 -17.37 -2.70 5.88
C GLY A 45 -17.03 -3.74 4.80
N VAL A 46 -16.61 -3.31 3.60
CA VAL A 46 -16.20 -4.21 2.52
C VAL A 46 -14.69 -4.43 2.54
N SER A 47 -14.28 -5.69 2.50
CA SER A 47 -12.88 -6.08 2.31
C SER A 47 -12.62 -6.39 0.84
N LEU A 48 -12.20 -5.37 0.08
CA LEU A 48 -11.84 -5.53 -1.33
C LEU A 48 -10.74 -6.59 -1.52
N ALA A 49 -9.82 -6.73 -0.56
CA ALA A 49 -8.78 -7.73 -0.61
C ALA A 49 -9.35 -9.15 -0.61
N ASP A 50 -10.34 -9.42 0.25
CA ASP A 50 -10.96 -10.74 0.34
C ASP A 50 -11.75 -11.07 -0.94
N GLU A 51 -12.44 -10.09 -1.52
CA GLU A 51 -13.14 -10.26 -2.80
C GLU A 51 -12.17 -10.64 -3.94
N LEU A 52 -11.07 -9.90 -4.08
CA LEU A 52 -10.08 -10.15 -5.13
C LEU A 52 -9.34 -11.48 -4.93
N ILE A 53 -9.04 -11.86 -3.69
CA ILE A 53 -8.42 -13.16 -3.38
C ILE A 53 -9.39 -14.29 -3.70
N ALA A 54 -10.67 -14.16 -3.32
CA ALA A 54 -11.69 -15.15 -3.65
C ALA A 54 -11.85 -15.30 -5.16
N ASP A 55 -11.84 -14.19 -5.90
CA ASP A 55 -11.95 -14.22 -7.35
C ASP A 55 -10.77 -14.94 -8.01
N ARG A 56 -9.54 -14.59 -7.59
CA ARG A 56 -8.32 -15.26 -8.07
C ARG A 56 -8.30 -16.76 -7.78
N ARG A 57 -8.87 -17.20 -6.65
CA ARG A 57 -9.02 -18.64 -6.35
C ARG A 57 -10.02 -19.32 -7.30
N ARG A 58 -11.16 -18.69 -7.57
CA ARG A 58 -12.16 -19.20 -8.53
C ARG A 58 -11.64 -19.24 -9.96
N GLU A 59 -10.75 -18.34 -10.33
CA GLU A 59 -10.06 -18.38 -11.63
C GLU A 59 -9.08 -19.56 -11.67
N ALA A 60 -8.25 -19.73 -10.64
CA ALA A 60 -7.29 -20.82 -10.55
C ALA A 60 -7.92 -22.22 -10.50
N GLU A 61 -9.17 -22.34 -10.01
CA GLU A 61 -9.93 -23.60 -10.04
C GLU A 61 -10.51 -23.93 -11.44
N ARG A 62 -10.54 -22.96 -12.35
CA ARG A 62 -11.08 -23.10 -13.72
C ARG A 62 -10.00 -23.35 -14.78
N GLU A 63 -8.72 -23.21 -14.41
CA GLU A 63 -7.54 -23.58 -15.21
C GLU A 63 -7.05 -25.00 -14.84
#